data_AF-A0A7C2J1Y8-F1
#
_entry.id   AF-A0A7C2J1Y8-F1
#
_cell.length_a   1.000
_cell.length_b   1.000
_cell.length_c   1.000
_cell.angle_alpha   90.00
_cell.angle_beta   90.00
_cell.angle_gamma   90.00
#
_symmetry.space_group_name_H-M   'P 1'
#
loop_
_entity.id
_entity.type
_entity.pdbx_description
1 polymer ?
#
loop_
_entity_poly.entity_id
_entity_poly.type
_entity_poly.pdbx_seq_one_letter_code
_entity_poly.pdbx_strand_id
1 'polypeptide(L)'
;MSEMGEAGRKAYMENPEPKANELALNELNATDTIRLETKNHKYEFVVLDPAGKRGLLSGGSVGDNQREAILIGSMAKNTKGFDCDNQVVKMGDRVLFGIITDKEPESFFTTSIRSLSVVRGGDERRDKTATSNPSD
;
A
#
# COMPACT_ATOMS: atom_id res chain seq x y z
N MET A 1 37.57 38.57 -8.86
CA MET A 1 36.43 38.48 -7.93
C MET A 1 35.18 38.37 -8.76
N SER A 2 34.58 37.18 -8.79
CA SER A 2 33.14 36.92 -8.91
C SER A 2 32.98 35.43 -8.63
N GLU A 3 32.58 35.16 -7.39
CA GLU A 3 32.03 33.91 -6.88
C GLU A 3 30.69 33.58 -7.55
N MET A 4 30.14 32.42 -7.16
CA MET A 4 28.85 31.81 -7.48
C MET A 4 28.95 30.78 -8.62
N GLY A 5 28.82 29.47 -8.41
CA GLY A 5 28.18 28.74 -7.32
C GLY A 5 27.07 27.86 -7.87
N GLU A 6 27.41 26.90 -8.75
CA GLU A 6 26.46 25.87 -9.20
C GLU A 6 26.59 24.62 -8.31
N ALA A 7 26.22 24.77 -7.04
CA ALA A 7 25.87 23.66 -6.17
C ALA A 7 24.36 23.70 -5.97
N GLY A 8 23.63 22.68 -6.42
CA GLY A 8 22.22 22.53 -6.03
C GLY A 8 21.27 22.01 -7.10
N ARG A 9 21.66 21.01 -7.90
CA ARG A 9 20.64 20.14 -8.50
C ARG A 9 20.17 19.17 -7.42
N LYS A 10 19.09 19.61 -6.76
CA LYS A 10 18.35 18.89 -5.73
C LYS A 10 18.14 17.44 -6.13
N ALA A 11 18.73 16.54 -5.35
CA ALA A 11 18.15 15.24 -5.12
C ALA A 11 16.76 15.49 -4.52
N TYR A 12 15.72 15.45 -5.36
CA TYR A 12 14.38 15.20 -4.86
C TYR A 12 14.44 13.80 -4.28
N MET A 13 14.61 13.77 -2.97
CA MET A 13 14.50 12.59 -2.15
C MET A 13 13.20 11.90 -2.55
N GLU A 14 13.32 10.74 -3.23
CA GLU A 14 12.41 9.64 -2.96
C GLU A 14 12.43 9.50 -1.45
N ASN A 15 11.44 10.07 -0.77
CA ASN A 15 11.29 9.84 0.66
C ASN A 15 10.80 8.39 0.72
N PRO A 16 11.66 7.41 1.04
CA PRO A 16 11.25 6.02 0.94
C PRO A 16 10.19 5.84 2.02
N GLU A 17 8.96 5.55 1.61
CA GLU A 17 7.92 5.16 2.55
C GLU A 17 8.48 4.04 3.44
N PRO A 18 8.22 4.06 4.75
CA PRO A 18 8.77 3.08 5.66
C PRO A 18 8.37 1.68 5.20
N LYS A 19 9.37 0.91 4.75
CA LYS A 19 9.19 -0.50 4.40
C LYS A 19 8.99 -1.26 5.70
N ALA A 20 7.86 -1.94 5.81
CA ALA A 20 7.55 -2.79 6.94
C ALA A 20 7.91 -4.25 6.61
N ASN A 21 8.51 -4.95 7.57
CA ASN A 21 8.72 -6.40 7.43
C ASN A 21 7.42 -7.18 7.63
N GLU A 22 6.50 -6.61 8.42
CA GLU A 22 5.22 -7.19 8.80
C GLU A 22 4.16 -6.08 8.84
N LEU A 23 2.93 -6.40 8.47
CA LEU A 23 1.78 -5.51 8.53
C LEU A 23 0.64 -6.19 9.27
N ALA A 24 0.24 -5.61 10.39
CA ALA A 24 -0.94 -6.01 11.13
C ALA A 24 -2.21 -5.44 10.45
N LEU A 25 -3.04 -6.32 9.89
CA LEU A 25 -4.27 -6.00 9.17
C LEU A 25 -5.35 -5.40 10.07
N ASN A 26 -5.34 -5.73 11.36
CA ASN A 26 -6.24 -5.18 12.37
C ASN A 26 -5.89 -3.74 12.79
N GLU A 27 -4.72 -3.23 12.38
CA GLU A 27 -4.31 -1.84 12.61
C GLU A 27 -4.61 -0.93 11.42
N LEU A 28 -5.27 -1.45 10.38
CA LEU A 28 -5.62 -0.67 9.19
C LEU A 28 -6.85 0.20 9.46
N ASN A 29 -6.80 1.42 8.94
CA ASN A 29 -7.93 2.33 8.92
C ASN A 29 -8.54 2.40 7.53
N ALA A 30 -9.80 2.84 7.45
CA ALA A 30 -10.36 3.26 6.17
C ALA A 30 -9.46 4.36 5.58
N THR A 31 -9.28 4.35 4.26
CA THR A 31 -8.38 5.22 3.48
C THR A 31 -6.89 4.92 3.57
N ASP A 32 -6.45 3.97 4.41
CA ASP A 32 -5.07 3.47 4.34
C ASP A 32 -4.81 2.79 3.00
N THR A 33 -3.62 2.97 2.44
CA THR A 33 -3.18 2.31 1.21
C THR A 33 -2.05 1.34 1.51
N ILE A 34 -2.28 0.05 1.28
CA ILE A 34 -1.26 -0.98 1.36
C ILE A 34 -0.58 -1.07 0.00
N ARG A 35 0.74 -0.97 -0.03
CA ARG A 35 1.54 -1.19 -1.23
C ARG A 35 2.34 -2.48 -1.09
N LEU A 36 2.17 -3.34 -2.08
CA LEU A 36 2.81 -4.66 -2.14
C LEU A 36 3.65 -4.72 -3.41
N GLU A 37 4.93 -5.00 -3.26
CA GLU A 37 5.80 -5.31 -4.39
C GLU A 37 6.19 -6.78 -4.35
N THR A 38 6.03 -7.46 -5.47
CA THR A 38 6.44 -8.85 -5.66
C THR A 38 7.60 -8.92 -6.65
N LYS A 39 8.01 -10.12 -7.08
CA LYS A 39 9.06 -10.24 -8.11
C LYS A 39 8.67 -9.56 -9.43
N ASN A 40 7.39 -9.63 -9.79
CA ASN A 40 6.93 -9.28 -11.14
C ASN A 40 5.97 -8.09 -11.15
N HIS A 41 5.36 -7.77 -10.02
CA HIS A 41 4.19 -6.91 -9.95
C HIS A 41 4.20 -6.03 -8.72
N LYS A 42 3.69 -4.81 -8.87
CA LYS A 42 3.31 -3.92 -7.78
C LYS A 42 1.78 -3.91 -7.69
N TYR A 43 1.27 -3.97 -6.48
CA TYR A 43 -0.15 -3.87 -6.17
C TYR A 43 -0.36 -2.73 -5.18
N GLU A 44 -1.47 -2.02 -5.34
CA GLU A 44 -1.95 -1.04 -4.37
C GLU A 44 -3.34 -1.47 -3.92
N PHE A 45 -3.56 -1.45 -2.61
CA PHE A 45 -4.84 -1.80 -2.00
C PHE A 45 -5.30 -0.67 -1.07
N VAL A 46 -6.30 0.07 -1.49
CA VAL A 46 -6.91 1.15 -0.71
C VAL A 46 -8.01 0.55 0.16
N VAL A 47 -7.85 0.62 1.47
CA VAL A 47 -8.79 0.07 2.45
C VAL A 47 -10.06 0.91 2.47
N LEU A 48 -11.22 0.29 2.21
CA LEU A 48 -12.53 0.93 2.31
C LEU A 48 -13.24 0.52 3.61
N ASP A 49 -13.18 -0.76 3.95
CA ASP A 49 -13.74 -1.33 5.19
C ASP A 49 -12.69 -2.24 5.84
N PRO A 50 -12.02 -1.78 6.91
CA PRO A 50 -11.02 -2.56 7.62
C PRO A 50 -11.57 -3.83 8.26
N ALA A 51 -12.81 -3.80 8.77
CA ALA A 51 -13.40 -4.93 9.47
C ALA A 51 -13.70 -6.07 8.50
N GLY A 52 -14.21 -5.75 7.31
CA GLY A 52 -14.40 -6.70 6.22
C GLY A 52 -13.16 -6.95 5.36
N LYS A 53 -12.02 -6.32 5.68
CA LYS A 53 -10.79 -6.31 4.85
C LYS A 53 -11.06 -5.98 3.37
N ARG A 54 -12.05 -5.13 3.12
CA ARG A 54 -12.54 -4.78 1.78
C ARG A 54 -11.91 -3.47 1.32
N GLY A 55 -11.57 -3.40 0.05
CA GLY A 55 -10.86 -2.27 -0.52
C GLY A 55 -10.86 -2.24 -2.04
N LEU A 56 -10.15 -1.25 -2.59
CA LEU A 56 -9.89 -1.12 -4.02
C LEU A 56 -8.47 -1.61 -4.32
N LEU A 57 -8.36 -2.64 -5.16
CA LEU A 57 -7.10 -3.23 -5.61
C LEU A 57 -6.78 -2.78 -7.03
N SER A 58 -5.54 -2.38 -7.25
CA SER A 58 -4.97 -2.11 -8.58
C SER A 58 -3.56 -2.71 -8.69
N GLY A 59 -3.07 -2.77 -9.92
CA GLY A 59 -1.74 -3.25 -10.26
C GLY A 59 -1.66 -4.77 -10.51
N GLY A 60 -0.44 -5.21 -10.83
CA GLY A 60 -0.13 -6.59 -11.16
C GLY A 60 -1.07 -7.21 -12.19
N SER A 61 -1.64 -8.38 -11.87
CA SER A 61 -2.59 -9.11 -12.71
C SER A 61 -3.96 -8.42 -12.85
N VAL A 62 -4.28 -7.48 -11.96
CA VAL A 62 -5.55 -6.74 -11.98
C VAL A 62 -5.50 -5.59 -12.99
N GLY A 63 -4.30 -5.11 -13.31
CA GLY A 63 -4.06 -3.97 -14.20
C GLY A 63 -4.28 -2.63 -13.51
N ASP A 64 -4.25 -1.54 -14.27
CA ASP A 64 -4.29 -0.17 -13.72
C ASP A 64 -5.68 0.24 -13.20
N ASN A 65 -6.73 -0.47 -13.62
CA ASN A 65 -8.08 -0.20 -13.17
C ASN A 65 -8.30 -0.71 -11.74
N GLN A 66 -8.81 0.16 -10.88
CA GLN A 66 -9.20 -0.22 -9.53
C GLN A 66 -10.39 -1.18 -9.58
N ARG A 67 -10.25 -2.31 -8.88
CA ARG A 67 -11.31 -3.30 -8.69
C ARG A 67 -11.57 -3.49 -7.23
N GLU A 68 -12.83 -3.68 -6.90
CA GLU A 68 -13.19 -4.00 -5.53
C GLU A 68 -12.70 -5.41 -5.16
N ALA A 69 -12.06 -5.53 -4.00
CA ALA A 69 -11.46 -6.77 -3.55
C ALA A 69 -11.51 -6.91 -2.03
N ILE A 70 -11.41 -8.16 -1.58
CA ILE A 70 -11.26 -8.55 -0.18
C ILE A 70 -9.86 -9.14 -0.01
N LEU A 71 -9.12 -8.64 0.97
CA LEU A 71 -7.87 -9.25 1.41
C LEU A 71 -8.20 -10.40 2.36
N ILE A 72 -8.08 -11.64 1.88
CA ILE A 72 -8.55 -12.83 2.61
C ILE A 72 -7.51 -13.25 3.66
N GLY A 73 -6.22 -13.27 3.30
CA GLY A 73 -5.16 -13.67 4.21
C GLY A 73 -3.81 -13.81 3.52
N SER A 74 -2.83 -14.39 4.22
CA SER A 74 -1.50 -14.67 3.69
C SER A 74 -1.09 -16.13 3.87
N MET A 75 -0.22 -16.60 2.98
CA MET A 75 0.42 -17.91 3.05
C MET A 75 1.92 -17.71 3.20
N ALA A 76 2.48 -18.17 4.32
CA ALA A 76 3.92 -18.13 4.52
C ALA A 76 4.62 -19.16 3.62
N LYS A 77 5.81 -18.79 3.14
CA LYS A 77 6.58 -19.59 2.17
C LYS A 77 6.91 -21.02 2.66
N ASN A 78 7.00 -21.22 3.97
CA ASN A 78 7.52 -22.45 4.58
C ASN A 78 6.51 -23.19 5.46
N THR A 79 5.24 -22.76 5.52
CA THR A 79 4.19 -23.46 6.27
C THR A 79 3.27 -24.20 5.30
N LYS A 80 2.83 -25.40 5.70
CA LYS A 80 1.85 -26.20 4.93
C LYS A 80 0.41 -25.70 5.07
N GLY A 81 0.20 -24.50 5.62
CA GLY A 81 -1.12 -23.98 5.95
C GLY A 81 -1.36 -22.60 5.32
N PHE A 82 -2.52 -22.43 4.71
CA PHE A 82 -3.11 -21.13 4.46
C PHE A 82 -3.76 -20.67 5.76
N ASP A 83 -3.41 -19.49 6.25
CA ASP A 83 -4.00 -18.94 7.46
C ASP A 83 -4.87 -17.75 7.07
N CYS A 84 -6.17 -18.01 6.98
CA CYS A 84 -7.20 -17.00 6.70
C CYS A 84 -7.47 -16.08 7.90
N ASP A 85 -7.12 -16.53 9.11
CA ASP A 85 -7.22 -15.74 10.33
C ASP A 85 -5.93 -14.96 10.60
N ASN A 86 -4.89 -15.17 9.79
CA ASN A 86 -3.65 -14.43 9.93
C ASN A 86 -3.93 -12.95 9.75
N GLN A 87 -3.86 -12.23 10.86
CA GLN A 87 -4.00 -10.78 10.90
C GLN A 87 -2.69 -10.11 10.52
N VAL A 88 -1.66 -10.84 10.10
CA VAL A 88 -0.35 -10.28 9.78
C VAL A 88 0.11 -10.72 8.40
N VAL A 89 0.39 -9.76 7.52
CA VAL A 89 1.04 -9.98 6.23
C VAL A 89 2.52 -9.72 6.37
N LYS A 90 3.38 -10.65 5.97
CA LYS A 90 4.84 -10.50 6.10
C LYS A 90 5.55 -10.52 4.75
N MET A 91 6.75 -9.95 4.73
CA MET A 91 7.65 -10.14 3.59
C MET A 91 7.96 -11.62 3.38
N GLY A 92 7.99 -12.05 2.11
CA GLY A 92 8.14 -13.45 1.72
C GLY A 92 6.83 -14.23 1.60
N ASP A 93 5.76 -13.76 2.26
CA ASP A 93 4.42 -14.35 2.16
C ASP A 93 3.81 -14.12 0.78
N ARG A 94 2.74 -14.85 0.50
CA ARG A 94 1.83 -14.64 -0.63
C ARG A 94 0.48 -14.21 -0.09
N VAL A 95 -0.11 -13.15 -0.63
CA VAL A 95 -1.43 -12.66 -0.21
C VAL A 95 -2.49 -13.22 -1.13
N LEU A 96 -3.62 -13.62 -0.57
CA LEU A 96 -4.82 -14.00 -1.31
C LEU A 96 -5.78 -12.81 -1.37
N PHE A 97 -6.12 -12.40 -2.59
CA PHE A 97 -7.19 -11.45 -2.85
C PHE A 97 -8.38 -12.17 -3.49
N GLY A 98 -9.58 -11.83 -3.04
CA GLY A 98 -10.83 -12.16 -3.74
C GLY A 98 -11.38 -10.91 -4.42
N ILE A 99 -11.58 -10.93 -5.74
CA ILE A 99 -12.18 -9.84 -6.49
C ILE A 99 -13.70 -9.94 -6.38
N ILE A 100 -14.33 -8.84 -6.00
CA ILE A 100 -15.79 -8.72 -5.96
C ILE A 100 -16.26 -8.38 -7.38
N THR A 101 -17.00 -9.31 -8.00
CA THR A 101 -17.64 -9.10 -9.30
C THR A 101 -19.08 -9.60 -9.27
N ASP A 102 -19.94 -9.02 -10.10
CA ASP A 102 -21.34 -9.46 -10.26
C ASP A 102 -21.48 -10.80 -10.99
N LYS A 103 -20.37 -11.34 -11.51
CA LYS A 103 -20.35 -12.56 -12.32
C LYS A 103 -19.92 -13.75 -11.49
N GLU A 104 -18.63 -14.07 -11.57
CA GLU A 104 -18.02 -15.22 -10.92
C GLU A 104 -17.01 -14.73 -9.87
N PRO A 105 -16.92 -15.42 -8.73
CA PRO A 105 -15.91 -15.13 -7.73
C PRO A 105 -14.51 -15.44 -8.30
N GLU A 106 -13.72 -14.39 -8.50
CA GLU A 106 -12.33 -14.50 -8.92
C GLU A 106 -11.44 -14.34 -7.68
N SER A 107 -10.41 -15.17 -7.55
CA SER A 107 -9.41 -15.01 -6.50
C SER A 107 -8.04 -15.37 -7.01
N PHE A 108 -7.01 -14.73 -6.47
CA PHE A 108 -5.63 -15.03 -6.85
C PHE A 108 -4.66 -14.83 -5.70
N PHE A 109 -3.59 -15.63 -5.73
CA PHE A 109 -2.43 -15.43 -4.88
C PHE A 109 -1.42 -14.54 -5.56
N THR A 110 -0.87 -13.58 -4.82
CA THR A 110 0.35 -12.90 -5.26
C THR A 110 1.51 -13.89 -5.30
N THR A 111 2.57 -13.53 -6.05
CA THR A 111 3.88 -14.15 -5.77
C THR A 111 4.46 -13.57 -4.47
N SER A 112 5.56 -14.14 -3.99
CA SER A 112 6.15 -13.74 -2.71
C SER A 112 6.45 -12.24 -2.65
N ILE A 113 6.00 -11.61 -1.57
CA ILE A 113 6.19 -10.18 -1.29
C ILE A 113 7.68 -9.90 -1.06
N ARG A 114 8.18 -8.86 -1.72
CA ARG A 114 9.54 -8.31 -1.64
C ARG A 114 9.60 -6.95 -0.98
N SER A 115 8.52 -6.19 -1.04
CA SER A 115 8.37 -4.93 -0.30
C SER A 115 6.93 -4.78 0.14
N LEU A 116 6.75 -4.23 1.33
CA LEU A 116 5.47 -3.98 1.96
C LEU A 116 5.54 -2.61 2.61
N SER A 117 4.59 -1.73 2.31
CA SER A 117 4.43 -0.44 3.00
C SER A 117 2.96 -0.09 3.15
N VAL A 118 2.67 0.80 4.10
CA VAL A 118 1.35 1.36 4.29
C VAL A 118 1.45 2.88 4.30
N VAL A 119 0.66 3.50 3.43
CA VAL A 119 0.41 4.94 3.44
C VAL A 119 -0.82 5.16 4.28
N ARG A 120 -0.68 5.88 5.39
CA ARG A 120 -1.81 6.14 6.28
C ARG A 120 -2.70 7.22 5.67
N GLY A 121 -3.98 6.91 5.52
CA GLY A 121 -4.97 7.86 5.02
C GLY A 121 -5.23 8.93 6.08
N GLY A 122 -4.84 10.18 5.79
CA GLY A 122 -4.94 11.29 6.74
C GLY A 122 -3.71 12.19 6.81
N ASP A 123 -2.58 11.80 6.21
CA ASP A 123 -1.44 12.70 5.99
C ASP A 123 -1.65 13.55 4.71
N GLU A 124 -2.82 14.17 4.58
CA GLU A 124 -2.85 15.48 3.95
C GLU A 124 -2.05 16.38 4.90
N ARG A 125 -0.76 16.54 4.62
CA ARG A 125 0.00 17.66 5.15
C ARG A 125 -0.85 18.90 4.95
N ARG A 126 -1.49 19.36 6.02
CA ARG A 126 -1.93 20.73 6.19
C ARG A 126 -0.67 21.58 6.23
N ASP A 127 -0.02 21.73 5.08
CA ASP A 127 0.80 22.90 4.82
C ASP A 127 -0.19 24.07 4.67
N LYS A 128 -0.74 24.50 5.81
CA LYS A 128 -1.31 25.84 5.93
C LYS A 128 -0.12 26.78 5.83
N THR A 129 0.33 27.04 4.61
CA THR A 129 1.20 28.16 4.33
C THR A 129 0.46 29.38 4.83
N ALA A 130 1.03 30.02 5.83
CA ALA A 130 0.51 31.22 6.43
C ALA A 130 0.34 32.28 5.34
N THR A 131 -0.90 32.58 4.98
CA THR A 131 -1.20 33.81 4.26
C THR A 131 -1.14 34.95 5.27
N SER A 132 0.00 35.61 5.23
CA SER A 132 0.33 36.92 5.79
C SER A 132 -0.82 37.93 5.83
N ASN A 133 -0.84 38.68 6.93
CA ASN A 133 -1.54 39.94 7.22
C ASN A 133 -2.10 40.75 6.03
N PRO A 134 -3.24 41.42 6.24
CA PRO A 134 -3.41 42.80 5.82
C PRO A 134 -3.22 43.74 7.04
N SER A 135 -2.39 44.74 6.81
CA SER A 135 -2.19 45.91 7.65
C SER A 135 -3.49 46.67 7.92
N ASP A 136 -3.64 47.19 9.13
CA ASP A 136 -3.88 48.62 9.41
C ASP A 136 -3.46 48.93 10.85
#